data_AF-A0A7C6UR23-F1
#
_entry.id   AF-A0A7C6UR23-F1
#
_cell.length_a   1.000
_cell.length_b   1.000
_cell.length_c   1.000
_cell.angle_alpha   90.00
_cell.angle_beta   90.00
_cell.angle_gamma   90.00
#
_symmetry.space_group_name_H-M   'P 1'
#
loop_
_entity.id
_entity.type
_entity.pdbx_description
1 polymer ?
#
loop_
_entity_poly.entity_id
_entity_poly.type
_entity_poly.pdbx_seq_one_letter_code
_entity_poly.pdbx_strand_id
1 'polypeptide(L)' 'MKIGKVSGKLLERMVLDTIRFKREDVLVHAGLGEDSAVIDFGDEVCLISTDPITGAVEGIGELAVHVSCNDIAANGGTP' A
#
# COMPACT_ATOMS: atom_id res chain seq x y z
N MET A 1 -9.54 24.36 -4.39
CA MET A 1 -8.69 23.20 -4.04
C MET A 1 -7.49 23.18 -4.98
N LYS A 2 -6.32 22.81 -4.48
CA LYS A 2 -5.18 22.53 -5.36
C LYS A 2 -5.43 21.16 -5.99
N ILE A 3 -5.37 21.07 -7.32
CA ILE A 3 -5.56 19.81 -8.05
C ILE A 3 -4.38 18.88 -7.76
N GLY A 4 -4.65 17.60 -7.52
CA GLY A 4 -3.64 16.57 -7.26
C GLY A 4 -3.89 15.75 -5.99
N LYS A 5 -2.98 14.82 -5.69
CA LYS A 5 -3.01 14.00 -4.47
C LYS A 5 -2.80 14.89 -3.23
N VAL A 6 -3.21 14.35 -2.07
CA VAL A 6 -2.90 14.95 -0.75
C VAL A 6 -1.38 15.06 -0.60
N SER A 7 -0.89 16.16 -0.02
CA SER A 7 0.54 16.33 0.23
C SER A 7 1.05 15.33 1.28
N GLY A 8 2.28 14.82 1.13
CA GLY A 8 2.88 13.89 2.09
C GLY A 8 2.83 14.36 3.54
N LYS A 9 3.15 15.64 3.80
CA LYS A 9 3.05 16.25 5.15
C LYS A 9 1.65 16.20 5.76
N LEU A 10 0.61 16.26 4.93
CA LEU A 10 -0.77 16.20 5.40
C LEU A 10 -1.18 14.74 5.65
N LEU A 11 -0.79 13.82 4.75
CA LEU A 11 -1.01 12.38 4.93
C LEU A 11 -0.34 11.88 6.22
N GLU A 12 0.91 12.27 6.44
CA GLU A 12 1.67 11.93 7.65
C GLU A 12 0.94 12.40 8.91
N ARG A 13 0.65 13.70 9.00
CA ARG A 13 -0.04 14.28 10.16
C ARG A 13 -1.46 13.76 10.40
N MET A 14 -2.24 13.53 9.34
CA MET A 14 -3.67 13.21 9.47
C MET A 14 -3.95 11.71 9.57
N VAL A 15 -3.05 10.87 9.05
CA VAL A 15 -3.27 9.42 8.97
C VAL A 15 -2.12 8.68 9.64
N LEU A 16 -0.89 8.79 9.14
CA LEU A 16 0.21 7.93 9.60
C LEU A 16 0.54 8.16 11.09
N ASP A 17 0.63 9.42 11.53
CA ASP A 17 0.90 9.80 12.93
C ASP A 17 -0.22 9.38 13.91
N THR A 18 -1.40 9.04 13.38
CA THR A 18 -2.55 8.61 14.19
C THR A 18 -2.53 7.11 14.48
N ILE A 19 -1.72 6.33 13.74
CA ILE A 19 -1.60 4.88 13.92
C ILE A 19 -0.70 4.62 15.14
N ARG A 20 -1.33 4.30 16.29
CA ARG A 20 -0.62 4.07 17.56
C ARG A 20 -0.21 2.62 17.77
N PHE A 21 -1.02 1.68 17.31
CA PHE A 21 -0.74 0.26 17.50
C PHE A 21 0.11 -0.26 16.36
N LYS A 22 1.27 -0.81 16.71
CA LYS A 22 2.20 -1.46 15.78
C LYS A 22 2.49 -2.85 16.32
N ARG A 23 2.27 -3.86 15.49
CA ARG A 23 2.63 -5.24 15.83
C ARG A 23 4.11 -5.45 15.51
N GLU A 24 4.79 -6.24 16.33
CA GLU A 24 6.22 -6.54 16.17
C GLU A 24 6.51 -7.44 14.98
N ASP A 25 5.52 -8.23 14.54
CA ASP A 25 5.61 -9.12 13.37
C ASP A 25 5.40 -8.39 12.04
N VAL A 26 5.24 -7.06 12.05
CA VAL A 26 5.15 -6.26 10.82
C VAL A 26 6.51 -5.58 10.61
N LEU A 27 7.27 -6.05 9.61
CA LEU A 27 8.61 -5.57 9.29
C LEU A 27 8.60 -4.22 8.58
N VAL A 28 7.60 -4.00 7.71
CA VAL A 28 7.37 -2.72 7.02
C VAL A 28 5.95 -2.26 7.30
N HIS A 29 5.84 -1.12 7.96
CA HIS A 29 4.56 -0.49 8.31
C HIS A 29 4.13 0.54 7.28
N ALA A 30 2.89 1.04 7.41
CA ALA A 30 2.41 2.19 6.65
C ALA A 30 3.37 3.39 6.80
N GLY A 31 3.81 3.93 5.66
CA GLY A 31 4.79 5.01 5.56
C GLY A 31 4.62 5.81 4.29
N LEU A 32 5.33 6.94 4.19
CA LEU A 32 5.36 7.72 2.95
C LEU A 32 6.23 7.01 1.90
N GLY A 33 5.62 6.66 0.77
CA GLY A 33 6.31 5.99 -0.33
C GLY A 33 6.37 4.47 -0.19
N GLU A 34 5.66 3.89 0.78
CA GLU A 34 5.51 2.45 0.91
C GLU A 34 4.29 1.97 0.11
N ASP A 35 4.49 0.98 -0.77
CA ASP A 35 3.44 0.41 -1.63
C ASP A 35 2.79 -0.84 -1.02
N SER A 36 3.42 -1.49 -0.03
CA SER A 36 2.86 -2.67 0.65
C SER A 36 3.42 -2.81 2.08
N ALA A 37 2.68 -3.48 2.96
CA ALA A 37 3.22 -3.91 4.26
C ALA A 37 3.87 -5.28 4.15
N VAL A 38 4.90 -5.51 4.96
CA VAL A 38 5.63 -6.79 5.03
C VAL A 38 5.41 -7.38 6.42
N ILE A 39 4.93 -8.62 6.49
CA ILE A 39 4.66 -9.34 7.73
C ILE A 39 5.62 -10.54 7.81
N ASP A 40 6.26 -10.71 8.97
CA ASP A 40 7.13 -11.82 9.28
C ASP A 40 6.33 -13.11 9.56
N PHE A 41 6.62 -14.17 8.81
CA PHE A 41 6.06 -15.51 8.99
C PHE A 41 7.16 -16.53 9.38
N GLY A 42 8.35 -16.06 9.78
CA GLY A 42 9.49 -16.87 10.16
C GLY A 42 10.43 -17.10 8.97
N ASP A 43 10.26 -18.22 8.26
CA ASP A 43 11.13 -18.58 7.13
C ASP A 43 10.80 -17.78 5.86
N GLU A 44 9.61 -17.20 5.80
CA GLU A 44 9.10 -16.40 4.69
C GLU A 44 8.46 -15.11 5.20
N VAL A 45 8.19 -14.17 4.29
CA VAL A 45 7.44 -12.94 4.59
C VAL A 45 6.18 -12.88 3.73
N CYS A 46 5.11 -12.34 4.30
CA CYS A 46 3.86 -12.07 3.58
C CYS A 46 3.80 -10.58 3.22
N LEU A 47 3.67 -10.31 1.92
CA LEU A 47 3.43 -8.97 1.40
C LEU A 47 1.93 -8.74 1.25
N ILE A 48 1.43 -7.62 1.75
CA ILE A 48 0.03 -7.23 1.61
C ILE A 48 -0.07 -5.80 1.07
N SER A 49 -0.90 -5.60 0.05
CA SER A 49 -1.27 -4.29 -0.48
C SER A 49 -2.78 -4.21 -0.71
N THR A 50 -3.27 -2.99 -0.88
CA THR A 50 -4.61 -2.68 -1.34
C THR A 50 -4.56 -1.37 -2.15
N ASP A 51 -5.09 -1.40 -3.37
CA ASP A 51 -5.17 -0.19 -4.19
C ASP A 51 -6.55 -0.04 -4.84
N PRO A 52 -7.34 0.98 -4.45
CA PRO A 52 -8.61 1.25 -5.10
C PRO A 52 -8.39 1.92 -6.46
N ILE A 53 -8.81 1.25 -7.53
CA ILE A 53 -8.86 1.88 -8.85
C ILE A 53 -10.16 2.69 -9.04
N THR A 54 -10.03 3.90 -9.58
CA THR A 54 -11.16 4.76 -9.98
C THR A 54 -10.91 5.36 -11.36
N GLY A 55 -11.99 5.70 -12.08
CA GLY A 55 -11.88 6.41 -13.37
C GLY A 55 -11.54 5.55 -14.58
N ALA A 56 -11.48 4.22 -14.45
CA ALA A 56 -11.37 3.31 -15.58
C ALA A 56 -12.68 3.34 -16.40
N VAL A 57 -12.58 3.63 -17.70
CA VAL A 57 -13.73 3.67 -18.62
C VAL A 57 -14.10 2.27 -19.11
N GLU A 58 -13.10 1.38 -19.23
CA GLU A 58 -13.25 -0.02 -19.62
C GLU A 58 -12.25 -0.89 -18.84
N GLY A 59 -12.52 -2.20 -18.73
CA GLY A 59 -11.55 -3.15 -18.16
C GLY A 59 -11.27 -3.03 -16.66
N ILE A 60 -12.15 -2.38 -15.88
CA ILE A 60 -11.91 -2.10 -14.46
C ILE A 60 -11.57 -3.36 -13.63
N GLY A 61 -12.14 -4.51 -13.95
CA GLY A 61 -11.85 -5.77 -13.25
C GLY A 61 -10.42 -6.26 -13.49
N GLU A 62 -9.97 -6.26 -14.74
CA GLU A 62 -8.60 -6.68 -15.12
C GLU A 62 -7.57 -5.68 -14.58
N LEU A 63 -7.83 -4.38 -14.71
CA LEU A 63 -6.94 -3.34 -14.17
C LEU A 63 -6.85 -3.40 -12.65
N ALA A 64 -7.94 -3.67 -11.94
CA ALA A 64 -7.92 -3.82 -10.48
C ALA A 64 -6.99 -4.97 -10.05
N VAL A 65 -6.97 -6.08 -10.79
CA VAL A 65 -6.05 -7.20 -10.54
C VAL A 65 -4.61 -6.76 -10.79
N HIS A 66 -4.32 -6.21 -11.97
CA HIS A 66 -2.95 -5.85 -12.32
C HIS A 66 -2.34 -4.77 -11.41
N VAL A 67 -3.11 -3.74 -11.06
CA VAL A 67 -2.65 -2.69 -10.14
C VAL A 67 -2.35 -3.28 -8.77
N SER A 68 -3.21 -4.14 -8.24
CA SER A 68 -2.96 -4.79 -6.93
C SER A 68 -1.74 -5.72 -6.96
N CYS A 69 -1.57 -6.51 -8.03
CA CYS A 69 -0.41 -7.39 -8.20
C CYS A 69 0.90 -6.61 -8.39
N ASN A 70 0.84 -5.42 -9.00
CA ASN A 70 2.01 -4.58 -9.24
C ASN A 70 2.69 -4.16 -7.94
N ASP A 71 1.94 -3.78 -6.91
CA ASP A 71 2.53 -3.36 -5.62
C ASP A 71 3.31 -4.49 -4.96
N ILE A 72 2.78 -5.72 -5.01
CA ILE A 72 3.47 -6.92 -4.50
C ILE A 72 4.75 -7.19 -5.29
N ALA A 73 4.67 -7.14 -6.62
CA ALA A 73 5.82 -7.37 -7.49
C ALA A 73 6.89 -6.26 -7.33
N ALA A 74 6.49 -5.01 -7.16
CA ALA A 74 7.38 -3.88 -6.93
C ALA A 74 8.17 -4.01 -5.62
N ASN A 75 7.59 -4.66 -4.61
CA ASN A 75 8.25 -5.00 -3.35
C ASN A 75 9.06 -6.32 -3.42
N GLY A 76 9.23 -6.90 -4.63
CA GLY A 76 9.99 -8.13 -4.85
C GLY A 76 9.24 -9.42 -4.55
N GLY A 77 7.93 -9.33 -4.29
CA GLY A 77 7.05 -10.47 -4.08
C GLY A 77 6.61 -11.18 -5.36
N THR A 78 6.12 -12.39 -5.20
CA THR A 78 5.37 -13.10 -6.25
C THR A 78 3.89 -13.08 -5.88
N PRO A 79 3.03 -12.33 -6.60
CA PRO A 79 1.59 -12.30 -6.37
C PRO A 79 0.86 -13.59 -6.80
#